data_AF-A0A3D3TQX5-F1
#
_entry.id   AF-A0A3D3TQX5-F1
#
_cell.length_a   1.000
_cell.length_b   1.000
_cell.length_c   1.000
_cell.angle_alpha   90.00
_cell.angle_beta   90.00
_cell.angle_gamma   90.00
#
_symmetry.space_group_name_H-M   'P 1'
#
loop_
_entity.id
_entity.type
_entity.pdbx_description
1 polymer ?
#
loop_
_entity_poly.entity_id
_entity_poly.type
_entity_poly.pdbx_seq_one_letter_code
_entity_poly.pdbx_strand_id
1 'polypeptide(L)'
;MDGSPSGSFILIFLLILINAFFASAEMAIVSLNKTKLNLLADEGNKKALLLQKILKDPNNFLSTIQVGITFAGFFASASAATSISVGFSDTLSGFGIPYSDKIALVVITLLISYLTLVLGELVPKRIALQNSEKVAMFSI
;
A
#
# COMPACT_ATOMS: atom_id res chain seq x y z
N MET A 1 11.02 -21.93 -11.23
CA MET A 1 9.89 -21.20 -10.62
C MET A 1 9.21 -20.50 -11.76
N ASP A 2 8.08 -21.03 -12.20
CA ASP A 2 7.47 -20.72 -13.50
C ASP A 2 7.04 -19.26 -13.59
N GLY A 3 7.79 -18.49 -14.39
CA GLY A 3 7.56 -17.07 -14.69
C GLY A 3 6.37 -16.88 -15.63
N SER A 4 5.21 -17.41 -15.26
CA SER A 4 3.96 -17.06 -15.92
C SER A 4 3.66 -15.59 -15.62
N PRO A 5 3.34 -14.74 -16.63
CA PRO A 5 2.98 -13.33 -16.42
C PRO A 5 1.91 -13.15 -15.34
N SER A 6 1.00 -14.14 -15.23
CA SER A 6 -0.08 -14.25 -14.25
C SER A 6 0.40 -14.19 -12.80
N GLY A 7 1.50 -14.86 -12.47
CA GLY A 7 2.04 -14.89 -11.11
C GLY A 7 2.54 -13.53 -10.64
N SER A 8 3.14 -12.76 -11.56
CA SER A 8 3.63 -11.40 -11.28
C SER A 8 2.49 -10.42 -11.05
N PHE A 9 1.40 -10.51 -11.81
CA PHE A 9 0.22 -9.65 -11.59
C PHE A 9 -0.44 -9.92 -10.23
N ILE A 10 -0.56 -11.19 -9.84
CA ILE A 10 -1.13 -11.59 -8.54
C ILE A 10 -0.24 -11.08 -7.41
N LEU A 11 1.08 -11.23 -7.53
CA LEU A 11 2.03 -10.73 -6.54
C LEU A 11 1.93 -9.21 -6.38
N ILE A 12 1.96 -8.46 -7.49
CA ILE A 12 1.85 -6.99 -7.47
C ILE A 12 0.53 -6.56 -6.85
N PHE A 13 -0.58 -7.22 -7.21
CA PHE A 13 -1.89 -6.92 -6.64
C PHE A 13 -1.92 -7.17 -5.13
N LEU A 14 -1.37 -8.29 -4.67
CA LEU A 14 -1.27 -8.61 -3.24
C LEU A 14 -0.40 -7.57 -2.50
N LEU A 15 0.73 -7.17 -3.08
CA LEU A 15 1.60 -6.14 -2.51
C LEU A 15 0.91 -4.78 -2.42
N ILE A 16 0.12 -4.40 -3.42
CA ILE A 16 -0.70 -3.17 -3.40
C ILE A 16 -1.73 -3.25 -2.27
N LEU A 17 -2.41 -4.39 -2.08
CA LEU A 17 -3.38 -4.55 -1.00
C LEU A 17 -2.73 -4.48 0.40
N ILE A 18 -1.58 -5.12 0.56
CA ILE A 18 -0.80 -5.04 1.81
C ILE A 18 -0.40 -3.59 2.08
N ASN A 19 0.09 -2.89 1.07
CA ASN A 19 0.45 -1.48 1.18
C ASN A 19 -0.76 -0.61 1.54
N ALA A 20 -1.92 -0.85 0.88
CA ALA A 20 -3.18 -0.16 1.16
C ALA A 20 -3.64 -0.36 2.61
N PHE A 21 -3.55 -1.58 3.11
CA PHE A 21 -3.89 -1.89 4.50
C PHE A 21 -2.99 -1.10 5.45
N PHE A 22 -1.67 -1.16 5.25
CA PHE A 22 -0.70 -0.44 6.09
C PHE A 22 -0.87 1.09 6.04
N ALA A 23 -1.03 1.66 4.85
CA ALA A 23 -1.28 3.08 4.64
C ALA A 23 -2.59 3.53 5.32
N SER A 24 -3.65 2.70 5.24
CA SER A 24 -4.91 2.98 5.93
C SER A 24 -4.77 2.93 7.45
N ALA A 25 -4.02 1.96 7.98
CA ALA A 25 -3.79 1.80 9.42
C ALA A 25 -2.98 2.95 10.01
N GLU A 26 -1.90 3.37 9.31
CA GLU A 26 -1.13 4.58 9.64
C GLU A 26 -2.06 5.79 9.77
N MET A 27 -2.85 6.05 8.73
CA MET A 27 -3.67 7.25 8.69
C MET A 27 -4.84 7.21 9.66
N ALA A 28 -5.40 6.03 9.91
CA ALA A 28 -6.43 5.84 10.91
C ALA A 28 -5.91 6.24 12.29
N ILE A 29 -4.71 5.75 12.68
CA ILE A 29 -4.10 6.07 13.97
C ILE A 29 -3.77 7.56 14.10
N VAL A 30 -3.21 8.16 13.06
CA VAL A 30 -2.88 9.60 13.05
C VAL A 30 -4.14 10.47 13.18
N SER A 31 -5.29 10.02 12.65
CA SER A 31 -6.54 10.77 12.64
C SER A 31 -7.53 10.41 13.77
N LEU A 32 -7.17 9.48 14.67
CA LEU A 32 -8.05 9.07 15.76
C LEU A 32 -8.34 10.22 16.74
N ASN A 33 -9.63 10.37 17.09
CA ASN A 33 -10.05 11.25 18.18
C ASN A 33 -9.83 10.57 19.54
N LYS A 34 -8.81 11.03 20.27
CA LYS A 34 -8.43 10.49 21.60
C LYS A 34 -9.58 10.55 22.61
N THR A 35 -10.39 11.62 22.61
CA THR A 35 -11.52 11.77 23.54
C THR A 35 -12.56 10.69 23.30
N LYS A 36 -12.93 10.44 22.03
CA LYS A 36 -13.92 9.42 21.69
C LYS A 36 -13.40 8.00 21.91
N LEU A 37 -12.11 7.77 21.64
CA LEU A 37 -11.46 6.50 21.97
C LEU A 37 -11.48 6.21 23.47
N ASN A 38 -11.26 7.23 24.31
CA ASN A 38 -11.29 7.08 25.76
C ASN A 38 -12.68 6.70 26.25
N LEU A 39 -13.73 7.34 25.75
CA LEU A 39 -15.11 6.96 26.06
C LEU A 39 -15.39 5.49 25.71
N LEU A 40 -14.98 5.03 24.52
CA LEU A 40 -15.16 3.63 24.11
C LEU A 40 -14.36 2.65 25.00
N ALA A 41 -13.18 3.05 25.47
CA ALA A 41 -12.38 2.24 26.39
C ALA A 41 -13.03 2.15 27.78
N ASP A 42 -13.58 3.27 28.27
CA ASP A 42 -14.32 3.35 29.54
C ASP A 42 -15.61 2.52 29.49
N GLU A 43 -16.25 2.41 28.31
CA GLU A 43 -17.37 1.51 28.03
C GLU A 43 -16.95 0.01 27.94
N GLY A 44 -15.67 -0.31 28.13
CA GLY A 44 -15.16 -1.68 28.17
C GLY A 44 -14.79 -2.28 26.81
N ASN A 45 -14.67 -1.48 25.75
CA ASN A 45 -14.27 -1.98 24.43
C ASN A 45 -12.79 -2.42 24.44
N LYS A 46 -12.57 -3.74 24.33
CA LYS A 46 -11.22 -4.34 24.35
C LYS A 46 -10.28 -3.79 23.25
N LYS A 47 -10.81 -3.48 22.06
CA LYS A 47 -10.02 -2.91 20.97
C LYS A 47 -9.68 -1.44 21.24
N ALA A 48 -10.58 -0.68 21.85
CA ALA A 48 -10.29 0.69 22.29
C ALA A 48 -9.15 0.74 23.32
N LEU A 49 -9.17 -0.16 24.31
CA LEU A 49 -8.10 -0.32 25.29
C LEU A 49 -6.74 -0.64 24.64
N LEU A 50 -6.74 -1.51 23.63
CA LEU A 50 -5.52 -1.88 22.91
C LEU A 50 -4.98 -0.70 22.08
N LEU A 51 -5.87 0.02 21.39
CA LEU A 51 -5.55 1.24 20.65
C LEU A 51 -4.97 2.32 21.57
N GLN A 52 -5.53 2.53 22.76
CA GLN A 52 -4.96 3.46 23.75
C GLN A 52 -3.51 3.11 24.09
N LYS A 53 -3.19 1.81 24.23
CA LYS A 53 -1.83 1.36 24.53
C LYS A 53 -0.88 1.67 23.37
N ILE A 54 -1.32 1.48 22.13
CA ILE A 54 -0.54 1.82 20.93
C ILE A 54 -0.33 3.34 20.83
N LEU A 55 -1.36 4.14 21.13
CA LEU A 55 -1.29 5.60 21.11
C LEU A 55 -0.43 6.22 22.22
N LYS A 56 0.05 5.45 23.20
CA LYS A 56 1.05 5.92 24.17
C LYS A 56 2.41 6.16 23.51
N ASP A 57 2.76 5.33 22.53
CA ASP A 57 3.97 5.45 21.73
C ASP A 57 3.65 5.11 20.26
N PRO A 58 2.97 6.01 19.55
CA PRO A 58 2.57 5.76 18.17
C PRO A 58 3.78 5.68 17.25
N ASN A 59 4.91 6.30 17.61
CA ASN A 59 6.10 6.36 16.75
C ASN A 59 6.65 4.97 16.44
N ASN A 60 6.70 4.06 17.41
CA ASN A 60 7.16 2.69 17.19
C ASN A 60 6.23 1.91 16.24
N PHE A 61 4.92 2.08 16.39
CA PHE A 61 3.95 1.44 15.51
C PHE A 61 4.01 2.00 14.08
N LEU A 62 4.02 3.34 13.96
CA LEU A 62 4.11 4.04 12.67
C LEU A 62 5.40 3.71 11.93
N SER A 63 6.55 3.67 12.63
CA SER A 63 7.83 3.29 12.03
C SER A 63 7.80 1.87 11.48
N THR A 64 7.18 0.92 12.20
CA THR A 64 7.04 -0.47 11.74
C THR A 64 6.18 -0.56 10.47
N ILE A 65 5.06 0.17 10.45
CA ILE A 65 4.19 0.24 9.26
C ILE A 65 4.91 0.87 8.08
N GLN A 66 5.66 1.95 8.29
CA GLN A 66 6.35 2.67 7.23
C GLN A 66 7.43 1.82 6.56
N VAL A 67 8.13 0.99 7.33
CA VAL A 67 9.05 -0.02 6.78
C VAL A 67 8.27 -1.00 5.89
N GLY A 68 7.11 -1.49 6.33
CA GLY A 68 6.23 -2.36 5.54
C GLY A 68 5.76 -1.73 4.22
N ILE A 69 5.29 -0.48 4.26
CA ILE A 69 4.89 0.32 3.09
C ILE A 69 6.04 0.43 2.09
N THR A 70 7.23 0.77 2.59
CA THR A 70 8.42 0.96 1.75
C THR A 70 8.82 -0.35 1.06
N PHE A 71 8.88 -1.46 1.80
CA PHE A 71 9.18 -2.77 1.21
C PHE A 71 8.12 -3.18 0.19
N ALA A 72 6.84 -3.08 0.52
CA ALA A 72 5.76 -3.45 -0.38
C ALA A 72 5.82 -2.65 -1.70
N GLY A 73 6.04 -1.33 -1.61
CA GLY A 73 6.18 -0.45 -2.77
C GLY A 73 7.41 -0.76 -3.63
N PHE A 74 8.55 -1.07 -2.99
CA PHE A 74 9.77 -1.44 -3.70
C PHE A 74 9.62 -2.77 -4.45
N PHE A 75 9.08 -3.80 -3.78
CA PHE A 75 8.83 -5.10 -4.42
C PHE A 75 7.81 -4.98 -5.55
N ALA A 76 6.71 -4.24 -5.36
CA ALA A 76 5.71 -4.04 -6.41
C ALA A 76 6.32 -3.38 -7.65
N SER A 77 7.11 -2.31 -7.45
CA SER A 77 7.81 -1.60 -8.54
C SER A 77 8.82 -2.49 -9.26
N ALA A 78 9.64 -3.25 -8.52
CA ALA A 78 10.65 -4.14 -9.09
C ALA A 78 10.03 -5.31 -9.87
N SER A 79 8.96 -5.92 -9.34
CA SER A 79 8.20 -6.97 -10.03
C SER A 79 7.53 -6.45 -11.30
N ALA A 80 6.98 -5.24 -11.25
CA ALA A 80 6.36 -4.60 -12.41
C ALA A 80 7.36 -4.31 -13.53
N ALA A 81 8.52 -3.73 -13.17
CA ALA A 81 9.57 -3.38 -14.12
C ALA A 81 10.14 -4.60 -14.86
N THR A 82 10.19 -5.77 -14.22
CA THR A 82 10.76 -6.99 -14.79
C THR A 82 9.75 -7.86 -15.53
N SER A 83 8.48 -7.86 -15.11
CA SER A 83 7.47 -8.78 -15.67
C SER A 83 6.56 -8.13 -16.71
N ILE A 84 6.19 -6.85 -16.53
CA ILE A 84 5.19 -6.19 -17.38
C ILE A 84 5.87 -5.44 -18.53
N SER A 85 7.06 -4.88 -18.28
CA SER A 85 7.81 -4.10 -19.29
C SER A 85 8.21 -4.91 -20.52
N VAL A 86 8.44 -6.22 -20.37
CA VAL A 86 8.86 -7.10 -21.48
C VAL A 86 7.76 -7.23 -22.53
N GLY A 87 6.53 -7.58 -22.12
CA GLY A 87 5.41 -7.70 -23.07
C GLY A 87 5.03 -6.37 -23.73
N PHE A 88 5.19 -5.25 -23.02
CA PHE A 88 4.99 -3.93 -23.61
C PHE A 88 6.13 -3.56 -24.60
N SER A 89 7.38 -3.94 -24.30
CA SER A 89 8.51 -3.76 -25.22
C SER A 89 8.33 -4.53 -26.53
N ASP A 90 7.88 -5.78 -26.47
CA ASP A 90 7.61 -6.59 -27.66
C ASP A 90 6.55 -5.93 -28.55
N THR A 91 5.53 -5.34 -27.93
CA THR A 91 4.49 -4.58 -28.63
C THR A 91 5.07 -3.35 -29.33
N LEU A 92 5.87 -2.54 -28.62
CA LEU A 92 6.52 -1.35 -29.19
C LEU A 92 7.48 -1.69 -30.32
N SER A 93 8.23 -2.79 -30.18
CA SER A 93 9.14 -3.30 -31.19
C SER A 93 8.40 -3.77 -32.44
N GLY A 94 7.21 -4.37 -32.28
CA GLY A 94 6.31 -4.71 -33.38
C GLY A 94 5.84 -3.50 -34.19
N PHE A 95 5.78 -2.31 -33.59
CA PHE A 95 5.49 -1.04 -34.27
C PHE A 95 6.74 -0.36 -34.87
N GLY A 96 7.93 -0.96 -34.76
CA GLY A 96 9.17 -0.42 -35.30
C GLY A 96 9.76 0.75 -34.50
N ILE A 97 9.38 0.91 -33.24
CA ILE A 97 9.89 1.97 -32.38
C ILE A 97 11.34 1.61 -31.94
N PRO A 98 12.34 2.49 -32.12
CA PRO A 98 13.68 2.27 -31.59
C PRO A 98 13.69 2.46 -30.06
N TYR A 99 14.57 1.74 -29.36
CA TYR A 99 14.70 1.78 -27.89
C TYR A 99 13.44 1.32 -27.12
N SER A 100 12.61 0.46 -27.73
CA SER A 100 11.38 -0.11 -27.12
C SER A 100 11.58 -0.61 -25.69
N ASP A 101 12.67 -1.32 -25.39
CA ASP A 101 12.93 -1.86 -24.05
C ASP A 101 13.04 -0.78 -22.98
N LYS A 102 13.78 0.29 -23.29
CA LYS A 102 13.99 1.41 -22.36
C LYS A 102 12.71 2.22 -22.19
N ILE A 103 12.01 2.49 -23.29
CA ILE A 103 10.75 3.24 -23.27
C ILE A 103 9.71 2.45 -22.48
N ALA A 104 9.60 1.14 -22.74
CA ALA A 104 8.66 0.26 -22.07
C ALA A 104 8.94 0.19 -20.57
N LEU A 105 10.20 0.01 -20.17
CA LEU A 105 10.59 -0.01 -18.78
C LEU A 105 10.22 1.29 -18.07
N VAL A 106 10.54 2.46 -18.64
CA VAL A 106 10.21 3.76 -18.02
C VAL A 106 8.70 3.97 -17.93
N VAL A 107 7.95 3.74 -19.01
CA VAL A 107 6.50 3.97 -19.08
C VAL A 107 5.76 3.04 -18.12
N ILE A 108 6.07 1.74 -18.14
CA ILE A 108 5.43 0.76 -17.26
C ILE A 108 5.79 1.03 -15.79
N THR A 109 7.04 1.36 -15.50
CA THR A 109 7.44 1.71 -14.13
C THR A 109 6.68 2.92 -13.63
N LEU A 110 6.56 3.99 -14.42
CA LEU A 110 5.80 5.19 -14.05
C LEU A 110 4.31 4.90 -13.87
N LEU A 111 3.71 4.13 -14.78
CA LEU A 111 2.29 3.80 -14.74
C LEU A 111 1.96 2.95 -13.50
N ILE A 112 2.75 1.91 -13.23
CA ILE A 112 2.54 1.06 -12.06
C ILE A 112 2.89 1.80 -10.77
N SER A 113 3.92 2.64 -10.75
CA SER A 113 4.22 3.50 -9.59
C SER A 113 3.05 4.42 -9.29
N TYR A 114 2.46 5.05 -10.30
CA TYR A 114 1.27 5.89 -10.13
C TYR A 114 0.08 5.10 -9.58
N LEU A 115 -0.23 3.94 -10.16
CA LEU A 115 -1.33 3.09 -9.67
C LEU A 115 -1.08 2.62 -8.24
N THR A 116 0.14 2.21 -7.91
CA THR A 116 0.51 1.75 -6.56
C THR A 116 0.43 2.88 -5.55
N LEU A 117 0.87 4.09 -5.91
CA LEU A 117 0.79 5.25 -5.03
C LEU A 117 -0.66 5.70 -4.83
N VAL A 118 -1.45 5.79 -5.90
CA VAL A 118 -2.83 6.27 -5.81
C VAL A 118 -3.72 5.25 -5.12
N LEU A 119 -3.75 4.01 -5.61
CA LEU A 119 -4.64 2.96 -5.11
C LEU A 119 -4.11 2.29 -3.85
N GLY A 120 -2.78 2.13 -3.74
CA GLY A 120 -2.14 1.48 -2.62
C GLY A 120 -1.82 2.42 -1.45
N GLU A 121 -1.86 3.74 -1.62
CA GLU A 121 -1.51 4.66 -0.53
C GLU A 121 -2.50 5.82 -0.38
N LEU A 122 -2.67 6.68 -1.38
CA LEU A 122 -3.46 7.91 -1.23
C LEU A 122 -4.95 7.65 -1.00
N VAL A 123 -5.56 6.74 -1.78
CA VAL A 123 -6.98 6.41 -1.65
C VAL A 123 -7.27 5.75 -0.29
N PRO A 124 -6.53 4.72 0.16
CA PRO A 124 -6.68 4.15 1.50
C PRO A 124 -6.50 5.16 2.63
N LYS A 125 -5.49 6.04 2.54
CA LYS A 125 -5.28 7.12 3.52
C LYS A 125 -6.48 8.06 3.58
N ARG A 126 -7.05 8.42 2.42
CA ARG A 126 -8.25 9.28 2.35
C ARG A 126 -9.49 8.62 2.94
N ILE A 127 -9.67 7.31 2.72
CA ILE A 127 -10.78 6.55 3.32
C ILE A 127 -10.61 6.45 4.84
N ALA A 128 -9.40 6.16 5.31
CA ALA A 128 -9.07 6.09 6.72
C ALA A 128 -9.28 7.42 7.44
N LEU A 129 -8.95 8.55 6.80
CA LEU A 129 -9.24 9.90 7.30
C LEU A 129 -10.74 10.15 7.57
N GLN A 130 -11.62 9.61 6.72
CA GLN A 130 -13.07 9.81 6.85
C GLN A 130 -13.70 8.89 7.91
N ASN A 131 -13.09 7.74 8.19
CA ASN A 131 -13.62 6.71 9.09
C ASN A 131 -12.53 6.15 10.04
N SER A 132 -11.79 7.05 10.69
CA SER A 132 -10.59 6.73 11.48
C SER A 132 -10.82 5.64 12.52
N GLU A 133 -11.94 5.70 13.25
CA GLU A 133 -12.27 4.74 14.31
C GLU A 133 -12.50 3.33 13.78
N LYS A 134 -13.32 3.18 12.73
CA LYS A 134 -13.65 1.86 12.16
C LYS A 134 -12.40 1.21 11.57
N VAL A 135 -11.58 1.99 10.86
CA VAL A 135 -10.35 1.48 10.25
C VAL A 135 -9.33 1.12 11.33
N ALA A 136 -9.11 1.98 12.32
CA ALA A 136 -8.16 1.70 13.40
C ALA A 136 -8.55 0.46 14.22
N MET A 137 -9.84 0.27 14.50
CA MET A 137 -10.36 -0.91 15.19
C MET A 137 -10.24 -2.18 14.34
N PHE A 138 -10.24 -2.07 13.01
CA PHE A 138 -10.05 -3.20 12.11
C PHE A 138 -8.58 -3.61 12.00
N SER A 139 -7.67 -2.65 12.08
CA SER A 139 -6.22 -2.86 11.95
C SER A 139 -5.55 -3.51 13.17
N ILE A 140 -6.30 -3.79 14.24
CA ILE A 140 -5.85 -4.38 15.53
C ILE A 140 -6.72 -5.57 15.91
#